data_AF-A0A6A7VVG2-F1
#
_entry.id   AF-A0A6A7VVG2-F1
#
_cell.length_a   1.000
_cell.length_b   1.000
_cell.length_c   1.000
_cell.angle_alpha   90.00
_cell.angle_beta   90.00
_cell.angle_gamma   90.00
#
_symmetry.space_group_name_H-M   'P 1'
#
loop_
_entity.id
_entity.type
_entity.pdbx_description
1 polymer ?
#
loop_
_entity_poly.entity_id
_entity_poly.type
_entity_poly.pdbx_seq_one_letter_code
_entity_poly.pdbx_strand_id
1 'polypeptide(L)'
;MLYEAKQGTKACEYIKSILDAEFEEHQAYMKRVEEAVGFKFEKYQGYQPNRTLTREYEITAIWVLSERYDTLDKKVWKKVDSVKLEDGYYIAIAPNKRSKQGKAIAAVLTSYKSFTHHFKILKELNIEVPHVSRFSITQLLRHKDRIFVYFDDSIRAEKQNPDFVEITIGEYEDFINGKD
;
A
#
# COMPACT_ATOMS: atom_id res chain seq x y z
N MET A 1 7.73 4.79 -15.91
CA MET A 1 7.10 4.21 -17.13
C MET A 1 6.27 3.00 -16.77
N LEU A 2 5.20 2.77 -17.52
CA LEU A 2 4.22 1.73 -17.25
C LEU A 2 4.36 0.56 -18.23
N TYR A 3 4.23 -0.65 -17.70
CA TYR A 3 4.38 -1.88 -18.47
C TYR A 3 3.26 -2.84 -18.15
N GLU A 4 2.81 -3.59 -19.14
CA GLU A 4 2.03 -4.81 -18.94
C GLU A 4 2.95 -6.03 -18.92
N ALA A 5 2.76 -6.91 -17.95
CA ALA A 5 3.38 -8.23 -17.94
C ALA A 5 2.56 -9.18 -18.83
N LYS A 6 3.21 -9.79 -19.83
CA LYS A 6 2.56 -10.71 -20.76
C LYS A 6 1.99 -11.92 -20.01
N GLN A 7 0.75 -12.28 -20.30
CA GLN A 7 0.09 -13.43 -19.68
C GLN A 7 0.87 -14.73 -19.92
N GLY A 8 0.93 -15.60 -18.91
CA GLY A 8 1.65 -16.87 -18.96
C GLY A 8 3.17 -16.76 -18.90
N THR A 9 3.71 -15.57 -18.61
CA THR A 9 5.15 -15.37 -18.39
C THR A 9 5.54 -15.44 -16.91
N LYS A 10 6.82 -15.68 -16.64
CA LYS A 10 7.36 -15.72 -15.28
C LYS A 10 7.18 -14.39 -14.56
N ALA A 11 7.39 -13.26 -15.25
CA ALA A 11 7.17 -11.94 -14.64
C ALA A 11 5.70 -11.74 -14.23
N CYS A 12 4.75 -12.13 -15.10
CA CYS A 12 3.33 -12.02 -14.80
C CYS A 12 2.92 -12.89 -13.60
N GLU A 13 3.34 -14.15 -13.57
CA GLU A 13 3.07 -15.08 -12.47
C GLU A 13 3.70 -14.60 -11.15
N TYR A 14 4.94 -14.10 -11.21
CA TYR A 14 5.63 -13.58 -10.04
C TYR A 14 4.93 -12.36 -9.44
N ILE A 15 4.61 -11.35 -10.27
CA ILE A 15 3.91 -10.14 -9.79
C ILE A 15 2.52 -10.51 -9.24
N LYS A 16 1.79 -11.41 -9.93
CA LYS A 16 0.50 -11.91 -9.45
C LYS A 16 0.63 -12.54 -8.06
N SER A 17 1.63 -13.39 -7.84
CA SER A 17 1.86 -14.03 -6.53
C SER A 17 2.11 -13.01 -5.40
N ILE A 18 2.79 -11.89 -5.70
CA ILE A 18 3.00 -10.82 -4.72
C ILE A 18 1.68 -10.14 -4.39
N LEU A 19 0.91 -9.77 -5.41
CA LEU A 19 -0.36 -9.08 -5.23
C LEU A 19 -1.38 -9.94 -4.47
N ASP A 20 -1.44 -11.24 -4.76
CA ASP A 20 -2.30 -12.18 -4.04
C ASP A 20 -1.86 -12.32 -2.57
N ALA A 21 -0.56 -12.47 -2.30
CA ALA A 21 -0.03 -12.55 -0.94
C ALA A 21 -0.23 -11.25 -0.14
N GLU A 22 -0.03 -10.09 -0.76
CA GLU A 22 -0.25 -8.79 -0.13
C GLU A 22 -1.73 -8.55 0.18
N PHE A 23 -2.64 -9.02 -0.69
CA PHE A 23 -4.07 -8.95 -0.45
C PHE A 23 -4.48 -9.83 0.75
N GLU A 24 -4.03 -11.08 0.79
CA GLU A 24 -4.29 -11.99 1.92
C GLU A 24 -3.78 -11.43 3.25
N GLU A 25 -2.53 -10.97 3.28
CA GLU A 25 -1.96 -10.37 4.48
C GLU A 25 -2.67 -9.06 4.85
N HIS A 26 -3.10 -8.24 3.89
CA HIS A 26 -3.87 -7.03 4.18
C HIS A 26 -5.20 -7.35 4.87
N GLN A 27 -5.94 -8.38 4.41
CA GLN A 27 -7.17 -8.81 5.08
C GLN A 27 -6.89 -9.29 6.51
N ALA A 28 -5.85 -10.11 6.70
CA ALA A 28 -5.45 -10.58 8.02
C ALA A 28 -4.98 -9.45 8.94
N TYR A 29 -4.25 -8.48 8.39
CA TYR A 29 -3.77 -7.29 9.09
C TYR A 29 -4.92 -6.40 9.55
N MET A 30 -5.85 -6.07 8.65
CA MET A 30 -7.00 -5.23 9.00
C MET A 30 -7.88 -5.87 10.08
N LYS A 31 -8.05 -7.20 10.06
CA LYS A 31 -8.74 -7.92 11.15
C LYS A 31 -8.04 -7.71 12.50
N ARG A 32 -6.72 -7.87 12.56
CA ARG A 32 -5.94 -7.61 13.80
C ARG A 32 -6.11 -6.17 14.26
N VAL A 33 -6.09 -5.23 13.32
CA VAL A 33 -6.27 -3.80 13.61
C VAL A 33 -7.65 -3.53 14.19
N GLU A 34 -8.72 -3.99 13.56
CA GLU A 34 -10.09 -3.79 14.04
C GLU A 34 -10.29 -4.35 15.45
N GLU A 35 -9.75 -5.56 15.71
CA GLU A 35 -9.76 -6.20 17.03
C GLU A 35 -8.99 -5.36 18.08
N ALA A 36 -7.81 -4.83 17.72
CA ALA A 36 -6.98 -4.05 18.64
C ALA A 36 -7.52 -2.64 18.90
N VAL A 37 -8.09 -1.99 17.88
CA VAL A 37 -8.67 -0.64 17.97
C VAL A 37 -9.96 -0.67 18.78
N GLY A 38 -10.76 -1.74 18.65
CA GLY A 38 -11.97 -1.96 19.44
C GLY A 38 -13.17 -1.10 19.03
N PHE A 39 -13.11 -0.47 17.85
CA PHE A 39 -14.24 0.22 17.22
C PHE A 39 -14.08 0.28 15.71
N LYS A 40 -15.20 0.43 14.99
CA LYS A 40 -15.21 0.55 13.54
C LYS A 40 -14.69 1.92 13.09
N PHE A 41 -13.89 1.95 12.04
CA PHE A 41 -13.41 3.16 11.39
C PHE A 41 -13.27 2.89 9.89
N GLU A 42 -13.47 3.93 9.08
CA GLU A 42 -13.40 3.82 7.61
C GLU A 42 -12.22 4.63 7.04
N LYS A 43 -11.85 5.71 7.73
CA LYS A 43 -10.83 6.65 7.27
C LYS A 43 -9.59 6.53 8.16
N TYR A 44 -8.42 6.41 7.53
CA TYR A 44 -7.13 6.39 8.22
C TYR A 44 -6.04 7.01 7.34
N GLN A 45 -4.93 7.36 7.99
CA GLN A 45 -3.69 7.80 7.34
C GLN A 45 -2.66 6.69 7.50
N GLY A 46 -1.82 6.51 6.48
CA GLY A 46 -0.78 5.51 6.54
C GLY A 46 0.05 5.36 5.27
N TYR A 47 0.85 4.31 5.28
CA TYR A 47 1.67 3.87 4.15
C TYR A 47 1.05 2.64 3.51
N GLN A 48 1.26 2.52 2.20
CA GLN A 48 0.81 1.39 1.39
C GLN A 48 2.01 0.78 0.67
N PRO A 49 1.96 -0.51 0.29
CA PRO A 49 3.06 -1.22 -0.35
C PRO A 49 3.69 -0.50 -1.55
N ASN A 50 2.88 0.12 -2.42
CA ASN A 50 3.36 0.85 -3.60
C ASN A 50 4.00 2.22 -3.30
N ARG A 51 4.05 2.63 -2.02
CA ARG A 51 4.63 3.91 -1.57
C ARG A 51 5.86 3.73 -0.68
N THR A 52 6.30 2.49 -0.45
CA THR A 52 7.40 2.17 0.46
C THR A 52 8.39 1.20 -0.17
N LEU A 53 9.68 1.34 0.16
CA LEU A 53 10.71 0.42 -0.32
C LEU A 53 10.53 -0.99 0.26
N THR A 54 10.09 -1.05 1.51
CA THR A 54 9.82 -2.28 2.26
C THR A 54 8.50 -2.94 1.87
N ARG A 55 7.67 -2.26 1.08
CA ARG A 55 6.31 -2.68 0.73
C ARG A 55 5.46 -2.98 1.96
N GLU A 56 5.64 -2.19 3.00
CA GLU A 56 4.87 -2.28 4.24
C GLU A 56 3.55 -1.52 4.11
N TYR A 57 2.53 -2.08 4.77
CA TYR A 57 1.31 -1.40 5.08
C TYR A 57 1.37 -0.94 6.55
N GLU A 58 1.14 0.34 6.81
CA GLU A 58 1.17 0.87 8.18
C GLU A 58 0.06 1.90 8.36
N ILE A 59 -0.73 1.76 9.42
CA ILE A 59 -1.68 2.79 9.83
C ILE A 59 -1.00 3.70 10.85
N THR A 60 -0.74 4.96 10.46
CA THR A 60 -0.09 5.93 11.35
C THR A 60 -1.09 6.70 12.21
N ALA A 61 -2.33 6.88 11.71
CA ALA A 61 -3.42 7.50 12.43
C ALA A 61 -4.78 7.05 11.89
N ILE A 62 -5.80 7.06 12.75
CA ILE A 62 -7.20 6.76 12.40
C ILE A 62 -7.98 8.07 12.45
N TRP A 63 -8.87 8.31 11.48
CA TRP A 63 -9.74 9.48 11.47
C TRP A 63 -11.09 9.12 12.08
N VAL A 64 -11.49 9.87 13.11
CA VAL A 64 -12.79 9.72 13.77
C VAL A 64 -13.53 11.06 13.77
N LEU A 65 -14.86 11.04 13.76
CA LEU A 65 -15.65 12.25 13.98
C LEU A 65 -15.35 12.86 15.35
N SER A 66 -15.45 14.19 15.47
CA SER A 66 -15.12 14.88 16.72
C SER A 66 -15.94 14.40 17.92
N GLU A 67 -17.22 14.09 17.70
CA GLU A 67 -18.12 13.54 18.72
C GLU A 67 -17.60 12.19 19.24
N ARG A 68 -17.06 11.35 18.36
CA ARG A 68 -16.44 10.08 18.76
C ARG A 68 -15.16 10.34 19.54
N TYR A 69 -14.33 11.28 19.11
CA TYR A 69 -13.08 11.62 19.79
C TYR A 69 -13.30 12.02 21.26
N ASP A 70 -14.36 12.77 21.55
CA ASP A 70 -14.67 13.20 22.92
C ASP A 70 -14.99 12.03 23.87
N THR A 71 -15.41 10.89 23.33
CA THR A 71 -15.68 9.66 24.10
C THR A 71 -14.46 8.76 24.30
N LEU A 72 -13.34 9.02 23.61
CA LEU A 72 -12.15 8.15 23.66
C LEU A 72 -11.29 8.41 24.90
N ASP A 73 -10.68 7.34 25.42
CA ASP A 73 -9.69 7.46 26.51
C ASP A 73 -8.41 8.14 26.02
N LYS A 74 -8.19 9.38 26.49
CA LYS A 74 -7.03 10.22 26.18
C LYS A 74 -5.70 9.68 26.75
N LYS A 75 -5.74 8.67 27.64
CA LYS A 75 -4.55 7.91 28.05
C LYS A 75 -4.12 6.89 27.00
N VAL A 76 -5.07 6.36 26.22
CA VAL A 76 -4.84 5.38 25.16
C VAL A 76 -4.65 6.06 23.81
N TRP A 77 -5.39 7.12 23.53
CA TRP A 77 -5.41 7.82 22.27
C TRP A 77 -4.89 9.25 22.42
N LYS A 78 -4.10 9.71 21.45
CA LYS A 78 -3.70 11.12 21.34
C LYS A 78 -4.21 11.69 20.02
N LYS A 79 -4.68 12.93 20.05
CA LYS A 79 -4.91 13.71 18.83
C LYS A 79 -3.55 14.00 18.16
N VAL A 80 -3.50 13.81 16.86
CA VAL A 80 -2.34 14.14 16.01
C VAL A 80 -2.68 15.23 14.99
N ASP A 81 -3.91 15.27 14.49
CA ASP A 81 -4.35 16.29 13.54
C ASP A 81 -5.89 16.45 13.55
N SER A 82 -6.43 17.37 12.76
CA SER A 82 -7.86 17.55 12.56
C SER A 82 -8.18 18.22 11.21
N VAL A 83 -9.24 17.76 10.55
CA VAL A 83 -9.66 18.25 9.23
C VAL A 83 -11.19 18.34 9.14
N LYS A 84 -11.69 19.35 8.44
CA LYS A 84 -13.12 19.45 8.08
C LYS A 84 -13.32 18.87 6.69
N LEU A 85 -14.12 17.81 6.59
CA LEU A 85 -14.56 17.20 5.33
C LEU A 85 -16.04 17.55 5.08
N GLU A 86 -16.53 17.23 3.89
CA GLU A 86 -17.94 17.49 3.51
C GLU A 86 -18.93 16.84 4.48
N ASP A 87 -18.59 15.67 5.00
CA ASP A 87 -19.42 14.86 5.88
C ASP A 87 -19.16 15.09 7.38
N GLY A 88 -18.27 16.02 7.75
CA GLY A 88 -18.08 16.41 9.15
C GLY A 88 -16.67 16.83 9.54
N TYR A 89 -16.50 17.13 10.84
CA TYR A 89 -15.21 17.47 11.42
C TYR A 89 -14.53 16.22 11.99
N TYR A 90 -13.38 15.88 11.43
CA TYR A 90 -12.59 14.70 11.76
C TYR A 90 -11.37 15.06 12.60
N ILE A 91 -11.06 14.20 13.55
CA ILE A 91 -9.86 14.22 14.38
C ILE A 91 -9.02 12.99 14.01
N ALA A 92 -7.76 13.20 13.63
CA ALA A 92 -6.81 12.10 13.51
C ALA A 92 -6.31 11.74 14.91
N ILE A 93 -6.39 10.46 15.23
CA ILE A 93 -5.91 9.89 16.48
C ILE A 93 -4.84 8.85 16.21
N ALA A 94 -3.86 8.79 17.11
CA ALA A 94 -2.84 7.76 17.13
C ALA A 94 -2.78 7.14 18.53
N PRO A 95 -2.36 5.87 18.65
CA PRO A 95 -2.14 5.28 19.95
C PRO A 95 -1.05 6.02 20.74
N ASN A 96 -1.33 6.28 22.02
CA ASN A 96 -0.39 6.88 22.96
C ASN A 96 0.59 5.82 23.45
N LYS A 97 1.77 5.76 22.82
CA LYS A 97 2.86 4.83 23.14
C LYS A 97 3.42 4.96 24.58
N ARG A 98 2.92 5.88 25.42
CA ARG A 98 3.25 5.94 26.86
C ARG A 98 2.42 4.99 27.71
N SER A 99 1.20 4.64 27.29
CA SER A 99 0.36 3.67 28.00
C SER A 99 0.59 2.24 27.52
N LYS A 100 0.36 1.25 28.39
CA LYS A 100 0.51 -0.18 28.04
C LYS A 100 -0.43 -0.57 26.89
N GLN A 101 -1.68 -0.12 26.96
CA GLN A 101 -2.67 -0.38 25.92
C GLN A 101 -2.31 0.35 24.61
N GLY A 102 -1.90 1.61 24.66
CA GLY A 102 -1.48 2.33 23.47
C GLY A 102 -0.26 1.69 22.79
N LYS A 103 0.72 1.16 23.56
CA LYS A 103 1.82 0.37 22.99
C LYS A 103 1.34 -0.90 22.28
N ALA A 104 0.38 -1.62 22.87
CA ALA A 104 -0.17 -2.83 22.26
C ALA A 104 -0.88 -2.52 20.93
N ILE A 105 -1.72 -1.49 20.91
CA ILE A 105 -2.39 -1.02 19.68
C ILE A 105 -1.35 -0.61 18.64
N ALA A 106 -0.37 0.20 19.04
CA ALA A 106 0.70 0.65 18.13
C ALA A 106 1.47 -0.51 17.50
N ALA A 107 1.77 -1.56 18.26
CA ALA A 107 2.44 -2.75 17.74
C ALA A 107 1.59 -3.47 16.69
N VAL A 108 0.26 -3.49 16.86
CA VAL A 108 -0.66 -4.06 15.88
C VAL A 108 -0.73 -3.21 14.62
N LEU A 109 -0.78 -1.87 14.73
CA LEU A 109 -0.78 -0.97 13.56
C LEU A 109 0.50 -1.05 12.71
N THR A 110 1.59 -1.59 13.28
CA THR A 110 2.86 -1.85 12.57
C THR A 110 3.10 -3.35 12.34
N SER A 111 2.07 -4.19 12.47
CA SER A 111 2.20 -5.66 12.42
C SER A 111 2.02 -6.27 11.04
N TYR A 112 1.93 -5.46 9.98
CA TYR A 112 1.84 -5.95 8.62
C TYR A 112 3.11 -6.72 8.25
N LYS A 113 2.95 -7.90 7.66
CA LYS A 113 4.08 -8.74 7.27
C LYS A 113 4.35 -8.61 5.78
N SER A 114 5.31 -7.78 5.41
CA SER A 114 5.70 -7.62 4.01
C SER A 114 6.25 -8.91 3.41
N PHE A 115 5.71 -9.29 2.26
CA PHE A 115 6.10 -10.49 1.52
C PHE A 115 7.42 -10.31 0.75
N THR A 116 7.67 -9.09 0.28
CA THR A 116 8.82 -8.74 -0.54
C THR A 116 9.18 -7.27 -0.33
N HIS A 117 10.21 -6.78 -1.02
CA HIS A 117 10.61 -5.37 -1.02
C HIS A 117 11.02 -4.96 -2.44
N HIS A 118 11.08 -3.65 -2.68
CA HIS A 118 11.37 -3.04 -3.97
C HIS A 118 12.57 -3.68 -4.71
N PHE A 119 13.74 -3.75 -4.05
CA PHE A 119 14.93 -4.31 -4.69
C PHE A 119 14.84 -5.81 -5.00
N LYS A 120 14.09 -6.59 -4.20
CA LYS A 120 13.88 -8.01 -4.47
C LYS A 120 13.00 -8.19 -5.70
N ILE A 121 11.97 -7.35 -5.85
CA ILE A 121 11.13 -7.35 -7.06
C ILE A 121 11.98 -7.08 -8.30
N LEU A 122 12.80 -6.03 -8.29
CA LEU A 122 13.67 -5.71 -9.43
C LEU A 122 14.58 -6.88 -9.79
N LYS A 123 15.22 -7.48 -8.79
CA LYS A 123 16.10 -8.65 -8.96
C LYS A 123 15.37 -9.85 -9.59
N GLU A 124 14.24 -10.26 -9.02
CA GLU A 124 13.48 -11.43 -9.51
C GLU A 124 12.87 -11.20 -10.89
N LEU A 125 12.60 -9.94 -11.24
CA LEU A 125 12.14 -9.54 -12.57
C LEU A 125 13.26 -9.31 -13.58
N ASN A 126 14.53 -9.56 -13.21
CA ASN A 126 15.70 -9.27 -14.04
C ASN A 126 15.74 -7.81 -14.54
N ILE A 127 15.39 -6.89 -13.65
CA ILE A 127 15.42 -5.45 -13.89
C ILE A 127 16.58 -4.84 -13.09
N GLU A 128 17.43 -4.11 -13.78
CA GLU A 128 18.54 -3.38 -13.17
C GLU A 128 18.03 -2.24 -12.28
N VAL A 129 18.69 -2.08 -11.13
CA VAL A 129 18.38 -1.00 -10.19
C VAL A 129 18.85 0.34 -10.79
N PRO A 130 18.03 1.39 -10.74
CA PRO A 130 18.46 2.73 -11.17
C PRO A 130 19.73 3.15 -10.44
N HIS A 131 20.74 3.58 -11.19
CA HIS A 131 22.01 4.10 -10.63
C HIS A 131 21.88 5.52 -10.04
N VAL A 132 20.70 6.14 -10.17
CA VAL A 132 20.44 7.52 -9.74
C VAL A 132 20.09 7.60 -8.25
N SER A 133 20.55 8.67 -7.60
CA SER A 133 20.27 8.94 -6.17
C SER A 133 18.80 9.28 -5.88
N ARG A 134 17.99 9.48 -6.92
CA ARG A 134 16.54 9.69 -6.84
C ARG A 134 15.87 8.80 -7.87
N PHE A 135 14.99 7.91 -7.41
CA PHE A 135 14.23 7.01 -8.24
C PHE A 135 12.80 6.87 -7.70
N SER A 136 11.90 6.50 -8.58
CA SER A 136 10.53 6.15 -8.24
C SER A 136 10.43 4.70 -7.77
N ILE A 137 9.60 4.48 -6.75
CA ILE A 137 9.33 3.14 -6.21
C ILE A 137 8.53 2.33 -7.25
N THR A 138 8.91 1.07 -7.44
CA THR A 138 8.15 0.11 -8.25
C THR A 138 6.74 -0.05 -7.71
N GLN A 139 5.74 0.17 -8.56
CA GLN A 139 4.33 -0.01 -8.20
C GLN A 139 3.77 -1.19 -8.96
N LEU A 140 3.14 -2.11 -8.23
CA LEU A 140 2.48 -3.29 -8.80
C LEU A 140 0.99 -3.01 -8.87
N LEU A 141 0.37 -3.28 -10.01
CA LEU A 141 -1.02 -2.94 -10.29
C LEU A 141 -1.71 -4.15 -10.94
N ARG A 142 -3.00 -4.30 -10.66
CA ARG A 142 -3.83 -5.34 -11.26
C ARG A 142 -5.17 -4.77 -11.66
N HIS A 143 -5.61 -5.15 -12.85
CA HIS A 143 -6.98 -4.93 -13.31
C HIS A 143 -7.50 -6.23 -13.90
N LYS A 144 -8.48 -6.85 -13.23
CA LYS A 144 -9.00 -8.19 -13.57
C LYS A 144 -7.85 -9.21 -13.61
N ASP A 145 -7.58 -9.79 -14.78
CA ASP A 145 -6.50 -10.75 -14.99
C ASP A 145 -5.21 -10.10 -15.48
N ARG A 146 -5.22 -8.81 -15.81
CA ARG A 146 -4.07 -8.08 -16.34
C ARG A 146 -3.21 -7.54 -15.22
N ILE A 147 -1.90 -7.67 -15.43
CA ILE A 147 -0.88 -7.31 -14.46
C ILE A 147 -0.02 -6.20 -15.05
N PHE A 148 0.07 -5.09 -14.33
CA PHE A 148 0.87 -3.95 -14.73
C PHE A 148 1.90 -3.62 -13.68
N VAL A 149 3.00 -3.02 -14.12
CA VAL A 149 4.07 -2.53 -13.26
C VAL A 149 4.51 -1.16 -13.71
N TYR A 150 4.56 -0.24 -12.76
CA TYR A 150 5.23 1.03 -12.95
C TYR A 150 6.66 0.93 -12.43
N PHE A 151 7.61 1.23 -13.30
CA PHE A 151 9.02 1.38 -12.97
C PHE A 151 9.43 2.86 -13.04
N ASP A 152 10.57 3.21 -12.45
CA ASP A 152 11.17 4.53 -12.63
C ASP A 152 11.38 4.84 -14.12
N ASP A 153 11.27 6.11 -14.50
CA ASP A 153 11.33 6.54 -15.91
C ASP A 153 12.69 6.30 -16.57
N SER A 154 13.74 6.06 -15.78
CA SER A 154 15.04 5.64 -16.28
C SER A 154 15.09 4.16 -16.71
N ILE A 155 14.16 3.31 -16.27
CA ILE A 155 14.21 1.86 -16.48
C ILE A 155 13.50 1.46 -17.76
N ARG A 156 14.24 1.05 -18.79
CA ARG A 156 13.67 0.44 -20.02
C ARG A 156 13.46 -1.07 -19.82
N ALA A 157 12.39 -1.44 -19.12
CA ALA A 157 12.14 -2.82 -18.69
C ALA A 157 11.97 -3.80 -19.85
N GLU A 158 11.36 -3.36 -20.96
CA GLU A 158 11.15 -4.15 -22.18
C GLU A 158 12.46 -4.62 -22.84
N LYS A 159 13.56 -3.88 -22.60
CA LYS A 159 14.90 -4.23 -23.10
C LYS A 159 15.65 -5.19 -22.19
N GLN A 160 15.26 -5.27 -20.92
CA GLN A 160 15.93 -6.07 -19.90
C GLN A 160 15.20 -7.39 -19.64
N ASN A 161 13.87 -7.37 -19.76
CA ASN A 161 13.01 -8.53 -19.60
C ASN A 161 11.94 -8.55 -20.72
N PRO A 162 11.98 -9.56 -21.63
CA PRO A 162 11.06 -9.67 -22.75
C PRO A 162 9.62 -10.01 -22.32
N ASP A 163 9.37 -10.30 -21.04
CA ASP A 163 8.04 -10.53 -20.49
C ASP A 163 7.21 -9.23 -20.40
N PHE A 164 7.83 -8.06 -20.53
CA PHE A 164 7.14 -6.77 -20.48
C PHE A 164 6.85 -6.19 -21.86
N VAL A 165 5.72 -5.48 -21.94
CA VAL A 165 5.37 -4.57 -23.04
C VAL A 165 5.14 -3.19 -22.44
N GLU A 166 5.83 -2.18 -22.96
CA GLU A 166 5.59 -0.79 -22.56
C GLU A 166 4.19 -0.37 -23.01
N ILE A 167 3.45 0.29 -22.12
CA ILE A 167 2.15 0.87 -22.43
C ILE A 167 2.11 2.33 -21.97
N THR A 168 1.32 3.13 -22.68
CA THR A 168 1.05 4.51 -22.32
C THR A 168 0.04 4.59 -21.18
N ILE A 169 0.00 5.74 -20.51
CA ILE A 169 -1.03 6.01 -19.49
C ILE A 169 -2.45 6.00 -20.10
N GLY A 170 -2.59 6.45 -21.35
CA GLY A 170 -3.88 6.42 -22.06
C GLY A 170 -4.36 5.00 -22.33
N GLU A 171 -3.47 4.12 -22.80
CA GLU A 171 -3.82 2.70 -22.98
C GLU A 171 -4.21 2.03 -21.65
N TYR A 172 -3.50 2.35 -20.56
CA TYR A 172 -3.88 1.89 -19.24
C TYR A 172 -5.24 2.41 -18.79
N GLU A 173 -5.52 3.70 -18.99
CA GLU A 173 -6.82 4.32 -18.70
C GLU A 173 -7.95 3.67 -19.50
N ASP A 174 -7.71 3.36 -20.77
CA ASP A 174 -8.68 2.63 -21.61
C ASP A 174 -8.92 1.22 -21.07
N PHE A 175 -7.90 0.53 -20.56
CA PHE A 175 -8.06 -0.80 -19.97
C PHE A 175 -8.82 -0.78 -18.65
N ILE A 176 -8.59 0.20 -17.79
CA ILE A 176 -9.27 0.27 -16.48
C ILE A 176 -10.70 0.80 -16.57
N ASN A 177 -10.99 1.67 -17.55
CA ASN A 177 -12.31 2.27 -17.76
C ASN A 177 -13.15 1.50 -18.79
N GLY A 178 -12.51 0.62 -19.57
CA GLY A 178 -13.17 -0.30 -20.48
C GLY A 178 -14.18 -1.16 -19.74
N LYS A 179 -15.37 -1.32 -20.33
CA LYS A 179 -16.46 -2.12 -19.74
C LYS A 179 -16.24 -3.64 -19.86
N ASP A 180 -15.16 -4.07 -20.51
CA ASP A 180 -14.87 -5.46 -20.85
C ASP A 180 -13.89 -6.12 -19.88
#